data_AF-A0AB34GJB0-F1
#
_entry.id   AF-A0AB34GJB0-F1
#
_cell.length_a   1.000
_cell.length_b   1.000
_cell.length_c   1.000
_cell.angle_alpha   90.00
_cell.angle_beta   90.00
_cell.angle_gamma   90.00
#
_symmetry.space_group_name_H-M   'P 1'
#
loop_
_entity.id
_entity.type
_entity.pdbx_description
1 polymer ?
#
loop_
_entity_poly.entity_id
_entity_poly.type
_entity_poly.pdbx_seq_one_letter_code
_entity_poly.pdbx_strand_id
1 'polypeptide(L)'
;MHYMLHKQRGCQRCIGLSNGRAKVCNYSGWYYCSSCHADDSFLIPARIVHNWDTSKYKVSKQAKEFLEYVYEEPLIDIQQENPMLYGHAEPLATVVRLRQRLKSLRAYLFSCRAAVAEDLRRRWILTCRFSEAFLEQLSYRFPSALHSTLELELIFPREYLLQQIHLYSLADLQQVST
;
A
#
# COMPACT_ATOMS: atom_id res chain seq x y z
N MET A 1 12.88 7.16 -45.96
CA MET A 1 12.83 7.52 -44.52
C MET A 1 11.39 7.43 -44.05
N HIS A 2 11.01 6.29 -43.44
CA HIS A 2 9.69 6.11 -42.85
C HIS A 2 9.71 6.75 -41.45
N TYR A 3 9.22 7.97 -41.31
CA TYR A 3 9.05 8.59 -40.00
C TYR A 3 7.88 7.91 -39.31
N MET A 4 8.14 7.11 -38.28
CA MET A 4 7.08 6.48 -37.47
C MET A 4 6.27 7.58 -36.78
N LEU A 5 5.05 7.82 -37.26
CA LEU A 5 4.04 8.62 -36.58
C LEU A 5 3.56 7.82 -35.35
N HIS A 6 4.24 7.98 -34.22
CA HIS A 6 3.77 7.40 -32.97
C HIS A 6 2.55 8.19 -32.47
N LYS A 7 1.39 7.52 -32.41
CA LYS A 7 0.16 8.04 -31.81
C LYS A 7 0.38 8.26 -30.30
N GLN A 8 0.26 9.49 -29.83
CA GLN A 8 0.40 9.83 -28.40
C GLN A 8 -0.74 9.25 -27.57
N ARG A 9 -0.46 8.92 -26.32
CA ARG A 9 -1.49 8.73 -25.28
C ARG A 9 -1.53 9.98 -24.40
N GLY A 10 -2.72 10.53 -24.16
CA GLY A 10 -2.93 11.72 -23.32
C GLY A 10 -3.03 13.07 -24.05
N CYS A 11 -2.82 13.13 -25.36
CA CYS A 11 -3.24 14.28 -26.17
C CYS A 11 -3.53 13.90 -27.63
N GLN A 12 -4.29 14.72 -28.35
CA GLN A 12 -4.59 14.52 -29.78
C GLN A 12 -3.46 15.01 -30.72
N ARG A 13 -2.35 15.53 -30.17
CA ARG A 13 -1.26 16.10 -30.98
C ARG A 13 -0.31 14.99 -31.43
N CYS A 14 0.09 15.01 -32.69
CA CYS A 14 1.12 14.09 -33.20
C CYS A 14 2.51 14.52 -32.69
N ILE A 15 3.38 13.55 -32.42
CA ILE A 15 4.82 13.81 -32.22
C ILE A 15 5.41 13.96 -33.62
N GLY A 16 5.68 15.20 -34.06
CA GLY A 16 6.26 15.46 -35.38
C GLY A 16 6.60 16.93 -35.62
N LEU A 17 7.87 17.16 -36.00
CA LEU A 17 8.54 18.37 -36.52
C LEU A 17 8.55 19.66 -35.67
N SER A 18 7.54 19.98 -34.85
CA SER A 18 7.50 21.25 -34.09
C SER A 18 7.45 21.12 -32.55
N ASN A 19 7.27 19.91 -32.02
CA ASN A 19 6.86 19.70 -30.61
C ASN A 19 7.96 19.17 -29.65
N GLY A 20 9.24 19.41 -29.96
CA GLY A 20 10.37 19.00 -29.11
C GLY A 20 10.60 17.48 -29.04
N ARG A 21 11.63 17.04 -28.29
CA ARG A 21 11.94 15.63 -28.11
C ARG A 21 10.86 14.94 -27.27
N ALA A 22 10.34 13.81 -27.76
CA ALA A 22 9.44 12.96 -27.02
C ALA A 22 10.12 12.37 -25.76
N LYS A 23 9.34 12.16 -24.71
CA LYS A 23 9.78 11.61 -23.43
C LYS A 23 9.03 10.32 -23.12
N VAL A 24 9.68 9.37 -22.47
CA VAL A 24 9.10 8.07 -22.12
C VAL A 24 8.67 8.07 -20.66
N CYS A 25 7.42 7.69 -20.39
CA CYS A 25 6.92 7.50 -19.03
C CYS A 25 7.40 6.16 -18.47
N ASN A 26 8.06 6.16 -17.30
CA ASN A 26 8.57 4.94 -16.67
C ASN A 26 7.49 4.01 -16.12
N TYR A 27 6.26 4.52 -15.91
CA TYR A 27 5.14 3.69 -15.46
C TYR A 27 4.44 3.00 -16.64
N SER A 28 4.07 3.76 -17.66
CA SER A 28 3.21 3.27 -18.74
C SER A 28 3.97 2.77 -19.97
N GLY A 29 5.26 3.12 -20.11
CA GLY A 29 6.11 2.76 -21.25
C GLY A 29 5.83 3.55 -22.54
N TRP A 30 4.83 4.43 -22.55
CA TRP A 30 4.46 5.20 -23.75
C TRP A 30 5.28 6.48 -23.89
N TYR A 31 5.31 6.99 -25.13
CA TYR A 31 5.90 8.29 -25.48
C TYR A 31 4.89 9.42 -25.31
N TYR A 32 5.36 10.53 -24.71
CA TYR A 32 4.60 11.74 -24.41
C TYR A 32 5.37 12.97 -24.90
N CYS A 33 4.65 14.01 -25.32
CA CYS A 33 5.27 15.31 -25.58
C CYS A 33 5.67 16.04 -24.27
N SER A 34 6.51 17.08 -24.39
CA SER A 34 6.97 17.88 -23.25
C SER A 34 5.85 18.50 -22.41
N SER A 35 4.67 18.75 -22.99
CA SER A 35 3.52 19.29 -22.25
C SER A 35 2.80 18.25 -21.38
N CYS A 36 2.79 16.98 -21.83
CA CYS A 36 2.17 15.86 -21.11
C CYS A 36 3.15 15.15 -20.16
N HIS A 37 4.45 15.42 -20.28
CA HIS A 37 5.51 14.83 -19.49
C HIS A 37 6.45 15.90 -18.93
N ALA A 38 6.12 16.37 -17.72
CA ALA A 38 6.85 17.42 -17.03
C ALA A 38 8.08 16.94 -16.25
N ASP A 39 8.49 15.67 -16.42
CA ASP A 39 9.59 15.03 -15.69
C ASP A 39 9.39 14.92 -14.17
N ASP A 40 8.13 15.03 -13.73
CA ASP A 40 7.70 14.59 -12.41
C ASP A 40 8.16 13.16 -12.16
N SER A 41 8.55 12.86 -10.92
CA SER A 41 9.06 11.54 -10.56
C SER A 41 8.21 10.89 -9.48
N PHE A 42 7.93 9.60 -9.64
CA PHE A 42 7.14 8.81 -8.69
C PHE A 42 7.67 7.38 -8.57
N LEU A 43 7.25 6.66 -7.53
CA LEU A 43 7.52 5.24 -7.38
C LEU A 43 6.86 4.44 -8.51
N ILE A 44 7.52 3.36 -8.96
CA ILE A 44 6.99 2.50 -10.02
C ILE A 44 6.63 1.13 -9.42
N PRO A 45 5.33 0.77 -9.31
CA PRO A 45 4.89 -0.46 -8.65
C PRO A 45 5.62 -1.71 -9.13
N ALA A 46 5.73 -1.89 -10.45
CA ALA A 46 6.40 -3.05 -11.06
C ALA A 46 7.89 -3.14 -10.68
N ARG A 47 8.58 -2.00 -10.50
CA ARG A 47 10.00 -2.01 -10.10
C ARG A 47 10.18 -2.42 -8.64
N ILE A 48 9.28 -1.96 -7.76
CA ILE A 48 9.27 -2.37 -6.35
C ILE A 48 9.01 -3.87 -6.25
N VAL A 49 7.97 -4.38 -6.93
CA VAL A 49 7.55 -5.78 -6.84
C VAL A 49 8.59 -6.74 -7.42
N HIS A 50 9.23 -6.39 -8.54
CA HIS A 50 10.17 -7.30 -9.20
C HIS A 50 11.62 -7.13 -8.78
N ASN A 51 12.01 -5.93 -8.33
CA ASN A 51 13.42 -5.61 -8.07
C ASN A 51 13.69 -5.01 -6.67
N TRP A 52 12.66 -4.87 -5.82
CA TRP A 52 12.76 -4.14 -4.55
C TRP A 52 13.34 -2.73 -4.69
N ASP A 53 13.03 -2.07 -5.81
CA ASP A 53 13.56 -0.75 -6.16
C ASP A 53 12.55 0.35 -5.81
N THR A 54 12.82 1.06 -4.72
CA THR A 54 12.01 2.17 -4.21
C THR A 54 12.49 3.55 -4.68
N SER A 55 13.29 3.58 -5.75
CA SER A 55 13.70 4.83 -6.40
C SER A 55 12.52 5.48 -7.13
N LYS A 56 12.54 6.81 -7.25
CA LYS A 56 11.55 7.55 -8.04
C LYS A 56 12.03 7.71 -9.48
N TYR A 57 11.13 7.51 -10.42
CA TYR A 57 11.40 7.58 -11.85
C TYR A 57 10.47 8.57 -12.54
N LYS A 58 10.95 9.17 -13.64
CA LYS A 58 10.19 10.16 -14.39
C LYS A 58 8.93 9.55 -15.02
N VAL A 59 7.78 10.18 -14.81
CA VAL A 59 6.47 9.74 -15.30
C VAL A 59 5.71 10.87 -15.99
N SER A 60 4.77 10.49 -16.85
CA SER A 60 3.80 11.44 -17.44
C SER A 60 2.88 12.01 -16.36
N LYS A 61 2.31 13.20 -16.58
CA LYS A 61 1.35 13.83 -15.65
C LYS A 61 0.19 12.93 -15.29
N GLN A 62 -0.44 12.32 -16.30
CA GLN A 62 -1.55 11.38 -16.12
C GLN A 62 -1.16 10.17 -15.25
N ALA A 63 0.02 9.59 -15.50
CA ALA A 63 0.51 8.48 -14.69
C ALA A 63 0.79 8.90 -13.24
N LYS A 64 1.33 10.10 -13.03
CA LYS A 64 1.55 10.65 -11.70
C LYS A 64 0.23 10.80 -10.93
N GLU A 65 -0.77 11.45 -11.54
CA GLU A 65 -2.09 11.65 -10.94
C GLU A 65 -2.72 10.30 -10.54
N PHE A 66 -2.63 9.30 -11.42
CA PHE A 66 -3.12 7.95 -11.11
C PHE A 66 -2.34 7.29 -9.96
N LEU A 67 -1.01 7.35 -9.99
CA LEU A 67 -0.17 6.73 -8.96
C LEU A 67 -0.33 7.41 -7.59
N GLU A 68 -0.54 8.73 -7.56
CA GLU A 68 -0.89 9.48 -6.36
C GLU A 68 -2.27 9.07 -5.84
N TYR A 69 -3.25 8.93 -6.73
CA TYR A 69 -4.60 8.49 -6.36
C TYR A 69 -4.63 7.11 -5.70
N VAL A 70 -3.83 6.16 -6.18
CA VAL A 70 -3.77 4.79 -5.62
C VAL A 70 -2.67 4.58 -4.59
N TYR A 71 -1.96 5.64 -4.18
CA TYR A 71 -0.74 5.52 -3.38
C TYR A 71 -0.96 4.81 -2.03
N GLU A 72 -2.10 5.09 -1.38
CA GLU A 72 -2.52 4.51 -0.10
C GLU A 72 -3.39 3.26 -0.24
N GLU A 73 -3.82 2.94 -1.46
CA GLU A 73 -4.74 1.84 -1.72
C GLU A 73 -4.00 0.49 -1.69
N PRO A 74 -4.46 -0.50 -0.91
CA PRO A 74 -3.82 -1.80 -0.80
C PRO A 74 -4.17 -2.65 -2.03
N LEU A 75 -3.45 -2.44 -3.14
CA LEU A 75 -3.77 -3.07 -4.43
C LEU A 75 -2.80 -4.20 -4.82
N ILE A 76 -1.67 -4.34 -4.13
CA ILE A 76 -0.58 -5.23 -4.55
C ILE A 76 -0.52 -6.44 -3.61
N ASP A 77 -0.90 -7.60 -4.10
CA ASP A 77 -0.71 -8.87 -3.38
C ASP A 77 0.65 -9.47 -3.74
N ILE A 78 1.65 -9.28 -2.88
CA ILE A 78 3.02 -9.75 -3.15
C ILE A 78 3.08 -11.27 -3.26
N GLN A 79 2.22 -12.00 -2.57
CA GLN A 79 2.20 -13.46 -2.64
C GLN A 79 1.71 -13.96 -4.01
N GLN A 80 0.81 -13.22 -4.66
CA GLN A 80 0.33 -13.54 -6.00
C GLN A 80 1.29 -13.02 -7.08
N GLU A 81 1.80 -11.80 -6.94
CA GLU A 81 2.61 -11.15 -7.97
C GLU A 81 4.06 -11.65 -8.00
N ASN A 82 4.73 -11.74 -6.84
CA ASN A 82 6.12 -12.19 -6.73
C ASN A 82 6.45 -12.68 -5.32
N PRO A 83 6.08 -13.91 -4.94
CA PRO A 83 6.33 -14.43 -3.60
C PRO A 83 7.84 -14.56 -3.27
N MET A 84 8.70 -14.65 -4.29
CA MET A 84 10.15 -14.66 -4.10
C MET A 84 10.69 -13.35 -3.52
N LEU A 85 9.95 -12.23 -3.66
CA LEU A 85 10.36 -10.94 -3.12
C LEU A 85 10.56 -10.98 -1.60
N TYR A 86 9.79 -11.78 -0.88
CA TYR A 86 10.00 -11.99 0.57
C TYR A 86 11.35 -12.62 0.90
N GLY A 87 11.93 -13.41 -0.01
CA GLY A 87 13.29 -13.95 0.14
C GLY A 87 14.39 -12.95 -0.21
N HIS A 88 14.08 -11.94 -1.03
CA HIS A 88 15.04 -10.93 -1.48
C HIS A 88 15.06 -9.67 -0.60
N ALA A 89 13.94 -9.33 0.04
CA ALA A 89 13.79 -8.13 0.87
C ALA A 89 13.52 -8.49 2.34
N GLU A 90 14.58 -8.54 3.15
CA GLU A 90 14.47 -8.91 4.58
C GLU A 90 13.53 -8.00 5.41
N PRO A 91 13.45 -6.67 5.18
CA PRO A 91 12.46 -5.82 5.86
C PRO A 91 11.02 -6.27 5.55
N LEU A 92 10.72 -6.60 4.29
CA LEU A 92 9.41 -7.08 3.87
C LEU A 92 9.10 -8.47 4.47
N ALA A 93 10.10 -9.35 4.50
CA ALA A 93 10.03 -10.65 5.18
C ALA A 93 9.65 -10.50 6.65
N THR A 94 10.28 -9.54 7.34
CA THR A 94 9.98 -9.23 8.74
C THR A 94 8.54 -8.78 8.92
N VAL A 95 8.06 -7.89 8.06
CA VAL A 95 6.67 -7.39 8.11
C VAL A 95 5.66 -8.52 7.89
N VAL A 96 5.86 -9.39 6.90
CA VAL A 96 4.90 -10.50 6.67
C VAL A 96 4.90 -11.50 7.83
N ARG A 97 6.06 -11.80 8.43
CA ARG A 97 6.14 -12.64 9.64
C ARG A 97 5.41 -12.01 10.83
N LEU A 98 5.53 -10.70 11.02
CA LEU A 98 4.79 -9.97 12.04
C LEU A 98 3.27 -10.01 11.77
N ARG A 99 2.84 -9.72 10.54
CA ARG A 99 1.42 -9.82 10.13
C ARG A 99 0.85 -11.22 10.35
N GLN A 100 1.63 -12.28 10.07
CA GLN A 100 1.24 -13.67 10.37
C GLN A 100 1.06 -13.93 11.87
N ARG A 101 2.00 -13.48 12.71
CA ARG A 101 1.88 -13.60 14.17
C ARG A 101 0.64 -12.87 14.69
N LEU A 102 0.38 -11.66 14.19
CA LEU A 102 -0.82 -10.89 14.56
C LEU A 102 -2.11 -11.61 14.13
N LYS A 103 -2.15 -12.21 12.94
CA LYS A 103 -3.29 -13.00 12.46
C LYS A 103 -3.56 -14.23 13.34
N SER A 104 -2.51 -14.97 13.72
CA SER A 104 -2.64 -16.13 14.63
C SER A 104 -3.06 -15.69 16.03
N LEU A 105 -2.51 -14.60 16.54
CA LEU A 105 -2.88 -14.05 17.84
C LEU A 105 -4.34 -13.60 17.86
N ARG A 106 -4.82 -12.97 16.77
CA ARG A 106 -6.24 -12.68 16.59
C ARG A 106 -7.05 -13.96 16.70
N ALA A 107 -6.76 -14.98 15.89
CA ALA A 107 -7.50 -16.24 15.94
C ALA A 107 -7.56 -16.84 17.36
N TYR A 108 -6.42 -16.85 18.08
CA TYR A 108 -6.35 -17.31 19.47
C TYR A 108 -7.25 -16.50 20.42
N LEU A 109 -7.22 -15.16 20.34
CA LEU A 109 -8.08 -14.29 21.17
C LEU A 109 -9.58 -14.54 20.95
N PHE A 110 -9.98 -15.01 19.78
CA PHE A 110 -11.37 -15.31 19.45
C PHE A 110 -11.76 -16.78 19.69
N SER A 111 -10.81 -17.72 19.73
CA SER A 111 -11.08 -19.16 19.88
C SER A 111 -10.74 -19.76 21.25
N CYS A 112 -9.96 -19.08 22.11
CA CYS A 112 -9.52 -19.63 23.40
C CYS A 112 -10.43 -19.25 24.58
N ARG A 113 -10.33 -20.01 25.69
CA ARG A 113 -11.12 -19.80 26.93
C ARG A 113 -10.97 -18.36 27.44
N ALA A 114 -12.10 -17.75 27.80
CA ALA A 114 -12.25 -16.31 28.08
C ALA A 114 -11.16 -15.72 28.99
N ALA A 115 -10.74 -16.42 30.05
CA ALA A 115 -9.79 -15.90 31.03
C ALA A 115 -8.40 -15.53 30.47
N VAL A 116 -7.85 -16.31 29.53
CA VAL A 116 -6.53 -16.04 28.93
C VAL A 116 -6.64 -15.01 27.79
N ALA A 117 -7.73 -15.09 27.04
CA ALA A 117 -8.03 -14.12 25.98
C ALA A 117 -8.27 -12.71 26.55
N GLU A 118 -8.89 -12.59 27.73
CA GLU A 118 -9.20 -11.29 28.33
C GLU A 118 -7.96 -10.52 28.79
N ASP A 119 -6.99 -11.18 29.43
CA ASP A 119 -5.72 -10.55 29.83
C ASP A 119 -4.90 -10.09 28.61
N LEU A 120 -4.84 -10.91 27.56
CA LEU A 120 -4.20 -10.53 26.30
C LEU A 120 -4.94 -9.40 25.57
N ARG A 121 -6.29 -9.40 25.56
CA ARG A 121 -7.10 -8.30 25.00
C ARG A 121 -6.80 -6.98 25.71
N ARG A 122 -6.73 -6.98 27.05
CA ARG A 122 -6.39 -5.79 27.85
C ARG A 122 -4.99 -5.26 27.51
N ARG A 123 -4.00 -6.13 27.41
CA ARG A 123 -2.62 -5.73 27.06
C ARG A 123 -2.49 -5.23 25.63
N TRP A 124 -3.25 -5.80 24.68
CA TRP A 124 -3.25 -5.38 23.28
C TRP A 124 -3.76 -3.97 23.07
N ILE A 125 -4.88 -3.62 23.72
CA ILE A 125 -5.46 -2.27 23.69
C ILE A 125 -4.44 -1.23 24.19
N LEU A 126 -3.58 -1.60 25.15
CA LEU A 126 -2.59 -0.71 25.75
C LEU A 126 -1.26 -0.62 24.97
N THR A 127 -0.93 -1.61 24.14
CA THR A 127 0.39 -1.69 23.46
C THR A 127 0.36 -1.18 22.02
N CYS A 128 -0.77 -1.31 21.32
CA CYS A 128 -0.97 -0.57 20.09
C CYS A 128 -1.22 0.90 20.46
N ARG A 129 -0.32 1.83 20.09
CA ARG A 129 -0.59 3.27 20.13
C ARG A 129 -1.70 3.60 19.14
N PHE A 130 -2.95 3.37 19.55
CA PHE A 130 -4.09 4.01 18.93
C PHE A 130 -4.01 5.49 19.32
N SER A 131 -4.18 6.40 18.35
CA SER A 131 -4.20 7.84 18.64
C SER A 131 -5.21 8.14 19.75
N GLU A 132 -4.89 9.04 20.69
CA GLU A 132 -5.77 9.42 21.81
C GLU A 132 -7.21 9.75 21.37
N ALA A 133 -7.40 10.24 20.14
CA ALA A 133 -8.70 10.47 19.51
C ALA A 133 -9.63 9.23 19.45
N PHE A 134 -9.08 8.02 19.40
CA PHE A 134 -9.85 6.77 19.36
C PHE A 134 -10.30 6.32 20.76
N LEU A 135 -9.48 6.61 21.78
CA LEU A 135 -9.77 6.27 23.18
C LEU A 135 -10.86 7.18 23.78
N GLU A 136 -10.91 8.46 23.40
CA GLU A 136 -11.99 9.36 23.81
C GLU A 136 -13.36 8.97 23.20
N GLN A 137 -13.40 8.47 21.96
CA GLN A 137 -14.64 8.01 21.35
C GLN A 137 -15.21 6.75 22.01
N LEU A 138 -14.34 5.87 22.54
CA LEU A 138 -14.77 4.66 23.24
C LEU A 138 -15.33 4.97 24.65
N SER A 139 -14.75 5.93 25.39
CA SER A 139 -15.22 6.26 26.73
C SER A 139 -16.58 7.00 26.75
N TYR A 140 -16.86 7.80 25.72
CA TYR A 140 -18.13 8.52 25.59
C TYR A 140 -19.29 7.66 25.09
N ARG A 141 -19.02 6.57 24.37
CA ARG A 141 -20.06 5.78 23.70
C ARG A 141 -20.54 4.56 24.50
N PHE A 142 -19.70 3.96 25.34
CA PHE A 142 -20.06 2.73 26.08
C PHE A 142 -19.56 2.73 27.53
N PRO A 143 -20.32 3.33 28.47
CA PRO A 143 -19.93 3.40 29.89
C PRO A 143 -20.03 2.07 30.66
N SER A 144 -20.65 1.02 30.10
CA SER A 144 -21.09 -0.16 30.88
C SER A 144 -21.02 -1.52 30.17
N ALA A 145 -20.44 -1.63 28.98
CA ALA A 145 -20.42 -2.88 28.21
C ALA A 145 -19.04 -3.57 28.27
N LEU A 146 -18.89 -4.55 29.16
CA LEU A 146 -17.72 -5.44 29.23
C LEU A 146 -18.10 -6.89 28.84
N HIS A 147 -19.23 -7.11 28.16
CA HIS A 147 -19.83 -8.45 28.10
C HIS A 147 -20.45 -8.90 26.78
N SER A 148 -20.07 -8.35 25.62
CA SER A 148 -20.52 -8.94 24.36
C SER A 148 -19.45 -8.93 23.26
N THR A 149 -19.39 -10.04 22.53
CA THR A 149 -18.45 -10.38 21.45
C THR A 149 -18.53 -9.47 20.21
N LEU A 150 -19.27 -8.36 20.28
CA LEU A 150 -19.56 -7.47 19.15
C LEU A 150 -18.69 -6.19 19.12
N GLU A 151 -17.81 -5.95 20.09
CA GLU A 151 -17.03 -4.69 20.17
C GLU A 151 -15.53 -4.83 19.81
N LEU A 152 -15.07 -6.02 19.38
CA LEU A 152 -13.68 -6.21 18.97
C LEU A 152 -13.39 -5.84 17.49
N GLU A 153 -14.43 -5.55 16.70
CA GLU A 153 -14.26 -5.06 15.32
C GLU A 153 -13.65 -3.65 15.25
N LEU A 154 -13.76 -2.87 16.35
CA LEU A 154 -13.29 -1.48 16.40
C LEU A 154 -11.79 -1.34 16.77
N ILE A 155 -11.08 -2.40 17.16
CA ILE A 155 -9.70 -2.27 17.69
C ILE A 155 -8.62 -2.29 16.59
N PHE A 156 -8.96 -2.43 15.30
CA PHE A 156 -7.94 -2.61 14.26
C PHE A 156 -7.98 -1.51 13.21
N PRO A 157 -6.93 -0.66 13.08
CA PRO A 157 -7.03 0.57 12.29
C PRO A 157 -7.14 0.33 10.78
N ARG A 158 -6.91 -0.90 10.31
CA ARG A 158 -7.16 -1.33 8.93
C ARG A 158 -7.46 -2.85 8.91
N GLU A 159 -8.73 -3.25 8.82
CA GLU A 159 -9.17 -4.67 8.82
C GLU A 159 -8.42 -5.56 7.80
N TYR A 160 -8.02 -4.99 6.66
CA TYR A 160 -7.30 -5.71 5.62
C TYR A 160 -5.95 -6.26 6.09
N LEU A 161 -5.28 -5.61 7.05
CA LEU A 161 -3.98 -6.04 7.56
C LEU A 161 -4.02 -7.41 8.23
N LEU A 162 -5.20 -7.87 8.66
CA LEU A 162 -5.40 -9.14 9.36
C LEU A 162 -6.06 -10.21 8.48
N GLN A 163 -6.84 -9.80 7.48
CA GLN A 163 -7.51 -10.72 6.56
C GLN A 163 -6.58 -11.06 5.38
N GLN A 164 -5.87 -10.07 4.84
CA GLN A 164 -5.01 -10.16 3.66
C GLN A 164 -3.58 -9.71 3.99
N ILE A 165 -2.84 -10.57 4.69
CA ILE A 165 -1.47 -10.27 5.17
C ILE A 165 -0.47 -9.92 4.06
N HIS A 166 -0.76 -10.33 2.82
CA HIS A 166 0.08 -10.16 1.64
C HIS A 166 -0.28 -8.95 0.77
N LEU A 167 -1.34 -8.21 1.14
CA LEU A 167 -1.80 -7.04 0.40
C LEU A 167 -1.11 -5.78 0.94
N TYR A 168 -0.56 -4.96 0.04
CA TYR A 168 0.20 -3.75 0.37
C TYR A 168 -0.20 -2.59 -0.56
N SER A 169 -0.15 -1.38 -0.01
CA SER A 169 -0.16 -0.14 -0.78
C SER A 169 1.27 0.26 -1.19
N LEU A 170 1.40 1.26 -2.06
CA LEU A 170 2.72 1.83 -2.38
C LEU A 170 3.32 2.54 -1.18
N ALA A 171 2.48 3.18 -0.35
CA ALA A 171 2.89 3.78 0.91
C ALA A 171 3.49 2.75 1.88
N ASP A 172 2.82 1.59 2.04
CA ASP A 172 3.32 0.50 2.87
C ASP A 172 4.72 0.06 2.40
N LEU A 173 4.86 -0.23 1.10
CA LEU A 173 6.12 -0.73 0.54
C LEU A 173 7.25 0.31 0.63
N GLN A 174 6.94 1.59 0.47
CA GLN A 174 7.91 2.66 0.66
C GLN A 174 8.36 2.76 2.13
N GLN A 175 7.42 2.69 3.06
CA GLN A 175 7.71 2.76 4.50
C GLN A 175 8.59 1.60 4.95
N VAL A 176 8.37 0.38 4.43
CA VAL A 176 9.18 -0.80 4.75
C VAL A 176 10.64 -0.64 4.30
N SER A 177 10.90 0.20 3.30
CA SER A 177 12.25 0.48 2.80
C SER A 177 13.01 1.59 3.53
N THR A 178 12.33 2.35 4.42
CA THR A 178 12.90 3.50 5.15
C THR A 178 13.33 3.10 6.56
#